data_AF-A0A7S1GWP9-F1
#
_entry.id   AF-A0A7S1GWP9-F1
#
_cell.length_a   1.000
_cell.length_b   1.000
_cell.length_c   1.000
_cell.angle_alpha   90.00
_cell.angle_beta   90.00
_cell.angle_gamma   90.00
#
_symmetry.space_group_name_H-M   'P 1'
#
loop_
_entity.id
_entity.type
_entity.pdbx_description
1 polymer ?
#
loop_
_entity_poly.entity_id
_entity_poly.type
_entity_poly.pdbx_seq_one_letter_code
_entity_poly.pdbx_strand_id
1 'polypeptide(L)'
;RDAMNDKETLLGIRRGIEKESLRALPGGGLALTPHPVALGSALTHPHITTDYSESQLELITGVHAGVDDCLRELTEIHQAVYHALGEERLWVGSMPCGL
;
A
#
# COMPACT_ATOMS: atom_id res chain seq x y z
N ARG A 1 43.38 -6.10 1.53
CA ARG A 1 41.90 -6.01 1.57
C ARG A 1 41.60 -4.57 1.24
N ASP A 2 41.32 -4.31 -0.04
CA ASP A 2 40.98 -2.97 -0.49
C ASP A 2 39.74 -2.53 0.28
N ALA A 3 39.85 -1.41 0.99
CA ALA A 3 38.72 -0.78 1.63
C ALA A 3 37.82 -0.32 0.48
N MET A 4 36.79 -1.12 0.20
CA MET A 4 35.75 -0.79 -0.76
C MET A 4 35.24 0.61 -0.41
N ASN A 5 35.26 1.51 -1.37
CA ASN A 5 34.95 2.93 -1.19
C ASN A 5 33.60 3.06 -0.48
N ASP A 6 33.50 3.83 0.63
CA ASP A 6 32.27 3.96 1.43
C ASP A 6 31.04 4.29 0.60
N LYS A 7 31.23 5.01 -0.53
CA LYS A 7 30.18 5.32 -1.50
C LYS A 7 29.63 4.08 -2.23
N GLU A 8 30.47 3.12 -2.58
CA GLU A 8 30.06 1.89 -3.28
C GLU A 8 29.22 1.00 -2.37
N THR A 9 29.52 0.98 -1.07
CA THR A 9 28.74 0.24 -0.06
C THR A 9 27.26 0.70 -0.02
N LEU A 10 27.00 1.99 -0.23
CA LEU A 10 25.65 2.55 -0.21
C LEU A 10 24.82 2.26 -1.48
N LEU A 11 25.46 1.85 -2.59
CA LEU A 11 24.76 1.58 -3.85
C LEU A 11 23.89 0.31 -3.77
N GLY A 12 24.11 -0.57 -2.78
CA GLY A 12 23.37 -1.81 -2.58
C GLY A 12 22.04 -1.67 -1.81
N ILE A 13 21.62 -0.46 -1.42
CA ILE A 13 20.39 -0.26 -0.64
C ILE A 13 19.16 -0.82 -1.36
N ARG A 14 18.35 -1.55 -0.62
CA ARG A 14 17.06 -2.09 -1.04
C ARG A 14 15.92 -1.39 -0.30
N ARG A 15 14.75 -1.27 -0.92
CA ARG A 15 13.60 -0.49 -0.41
C ARG A 15 12.29 -1.24 -0.66
N GLY A 16 11.36 -1.10 0.27
CA GLY A 16 9.96 -1.48 0.12
C GLY A 16 9.08 -0.42 0.80
N ILE A 17 7.81 -0.37 0.43
CA ILE A 17 6.82 0.55 1.00
C ILE A 17 5.63 -0.27 1.49
N GLU A 18 5.23 0.00 2.73
CA GLU A 18 3.93 -0.32 3.29
C GLU A 18 3.16 0.99 3.43
N LYS A 19 1.94 1.05 2.89
CA LYS A 19 1.10 2.24 2.95
C LYS A 19 -0.32 1.85 3.32
N GLU A 20 -0.84 2.52 4.34
CA GLU A 20 -2.19 2.31 4.84
C GLU A 20 -3.15 3.40 4.38
N SER A 21 -4.42 3.03 4.18
CA SER A 21 -5.54 3.95 4.03
C SER A 21 -6.84 3.33 4.49
N LEU A 22 -7.65 4.10 5.20
CA LEU A 22 -9.06 3.76 5.41
C LEU A 22 -9.81 3.80 4.08
N ARG A 23 -10.67 2.80 3.83
CA ARG A 23 -11.73 2.88 2.85
C ARG A 23 -12.81 3.81 3.38
N ALA A 24 -13.18 4.79 2.58
CA ALA A 24 -14.17 5.80 2.92
C ALA A 24 -15.23 5.91 1.84
N LEU A 25 -16.45 6.25 2.25
CA LEU A 25 -17.55 6.62 1.36
C LEU A 25 -17.26 7.99 0.71
N PRO A 26 -17.89 8.32 -0.42
CA PRO A 26 -17.74 9.63 -1.07
C PRO A 26 -18.02 10.84 -0.15
N GLY A 27 -18.87 10.67 0.87
CA GLY A 27 -19.16 11.69 1.88
C GLY A 27 -18.11 11.82 2.99
N GLY A 28 -17.02 11.04 2.95
CA GLY A 28 -15.94 11.06 3.93
C GLY A 28 -16.18 10.22 5.19
N GLY A 29 -17.27 9.45 5.27
CA GLY A 29 -17.51 8.48 6.35
C GLY A 29 -16.77 7.15 6.12
N LEU A 30 -16.45 6.42 7.19
CA LEU A 30 -15.81 5.11 7.11
C LEU A 30 -16.66 4.11 6.32
N ALA A 31 -16.05 3.36 5.40
CA ALA A 31 -16.72 2.24 4.74
C ALA A 31 -16.82 1.04 5.69
N LEU A 32 -18.02 0.51 5.91
CA LEU A 32 -18.29 -0.64 6.78
C LEU A 32 -18.58 -1.94 6.01
N THR A 33 -18.42 -1.91 4.70
CA THR A 33 -18.47 -3.10 3.84
C THR A 33 -17.29 -4.02 4.14
N PRO A 34 -17.41 -5.35 3.92
CA PRO A 34 -16.28 -6.27 4.02
C PRO A 34 -15.15 -5.94 3.04
N HIS A 35 -13.97 -6.53 3.26
CA HIS A 35 -12.86 -6.49 2.32
C HIS A 35 -13.33 -6.88 0.91
N PRO A 36 -13.05 -6.07 -0.13
CA PRO A 36 -13.55 -6.35 -1.47
C PRO A 36 -13.08 -7.71 -2.00
N VAL A 37 -14.02 -8.59 -2.36
CA VAL A 37 -13.73 -9.96 -2.86
C VAL A 37 -12.77 -9.96 -4.05
N ALA A 38 -12.83 -8.92 -4.90
CA ALA A 38 -11.95 -8.77 -6.06
C ALA A 38 -10.46 -8.56 -5.69
N LEU A 39 -10.15 -8.20 -4.44
CA LEU A 39 -8.79 -8.09 -3.91
C LEU A 39 -8.27 -9.41 -3.34
N GLY A 40 -9.10 -10.46 -3.33
CA GLY A 40 -8.74 -11.78 -2.83
C GLY A 40 -8.82 -11.88 -1.32
N SER A 41 -7.87 -12.60 -0.73
CA SER A 41 -7.83 -12.88 0.71
C SER A 41 -6.77 -11.99 1.36
N ALA A 42 -7.20 -11.08 2.24
CA ALA A 42 -6.29 -10.24 3.03
C ALA A 42 -5.23 -11.08 3.78
N LEU A 43 -5.61 -12.27 4.27
CA LEU A 43 -4.71 -13.15 5.02
C LEU A 43 -3.50 -13.64 4.21
N THR A 44 -3.60 -13.72 2.89
CA THR A 44 -2.61 -14.42 2.04
C THR A 44 -2.19 -13.66 0.80
N HIS A 45 -2.85 -12.54 0.47
CA HIS A 45 -2.52 -11.79 -0.73
C HIS A 45 -1.20 -11.02 -0.53
N PRO A 46 -0.22 -11.14 -1.45
CA PRO A 46 1.15 -10.69 -1.19
C PRO A 46 1.36 -9.17 -1.19
N HIS A 47 0.41 -8.41 -1.75
CA HIS A 47 0.56 -6.96 -1.97
C HIS A 47 -0.55 -6.10 -1.35
N ILE A 48 -1.62 -6.74 -0.89
CA ILE A 48 -2.86 -6.05 -0.49
C ILE A 48 -3.42 -6.83 0.68
N THR A 49 -3.50 -6.21 1.84
CA THR A 49 -4.06 -6.80 3.06
C THR A 49 -4.89 -5.75 3.78
N THR A 50 -5.37 -6.09 4.97
CA THR A 50 -5.89 -5.17 5.96
C THR A 50 -4.94 -5.12 7.15
N ASP A 51 -4.77 -3.94 7.75
CA ASP A 51 -4.06 -3.78 9.03
C ASP A 51 -5.05 -4.00 10.20
N TYR A 52 -5.19 -3.06 11.14
CA TYR A 52 -5.98 -3.24 12.36
C TYR A 52 -7.47 -3.50 12.10
N SER A 53 -8.05 -2.85 11.10
CA SER A 53 -9.48 -2.94 10.80
C SER A 53 -9.76 -3.44 9.39
N GLU A 54 -10.91 -4.09 9.22
CA GLU A 54 -11.44 -4.55 7.92
C GLU A 54 -11.52 -3.40 6.87
N SER A 55 -11.67 -2.17 7.36
CA SER A 55 -11.77 -0.96 6.55
C SER A 55 -10.42 -0.33 6.24
N GLN A 56 -9.32 -0.74 6.87
CA GLN A 56 -7.98 -0.17 6.70
C GLN A 56 -7.16 -1.03 5.76
N LEU A 57 -7.18 -0.70 4.48
CA LEU A 57 -6.33 -1.38 3.50
C LEU A 57 -4.88 -1.01 3.71
N GLU A 58 -4.01 -2.00 3.57
CA GLU A 58 -2.57 -1.87 3.57
C GLU A 58 -2.02 -2.39 2.22
N LEU A 59 -1.18 -1.57 1.59
CA LEU A 59 -0.57 -1.82 0.30
C LEU A 59 0.93 -2.04 0.48
N ILE A 60 1.42 -3.19 0.01
CA ILE A 60 2.77 -3.67 0.28
C ILE A 60 3.51 -3.92 -1.04
N THR A 61 4.61 -3.21 -1.27
CA THR A 61 5.47 -3.43 -2.45
C THR A 61 6.44 -4.59 -2.21
N GLY A 62 6.95 -5.18 -3.30
CA GLY A 62 8.18 -5.95 -3.24
C GLY A 62 9.40 -5.10 -2.84
N VAL A 63 10.56 -5.77 -2.77
CA VAL A 63 11.83 -5.14 -2.39
C VAL A 63 12.62 -4.76 -3.64
N HIS A 64 12.82 -3.47 -3.87
CA HIS A 64 13.47 -2.90 -5.06
C HIS A 64 14.83 -2.27 -4.79
N ALA A 65 15.66 -2.19 -5.82
CA ALA A 65 16.93 -1.46 -5.79
C ALA A 65 16.75 0.04 -6.12
N GLY A 66 15.77 0.37 -6.96
CA GLY A 66 15.44 1.74 -7.35
C GLY A 66 14.23 2.30 -6.60
N VAL A 67 14.22 3.62 -6.36
CA VAL A 67 13.05 4.32 -5.80
C VAL A 67 11.90 4.32 -6.81
N ASP A 68 12.20 4.62 -8.08
CA ASP A 68 11.20 4.68 -9.14
C ASP A 68 10.49 3.34 -9.36
N ASP A 69 11.22 2.21 -9.23
CA ASP A 69 10.62 0.87 -9.34
C ASP A 69 9.62 0.60 -8.22
N CYS A 70 9.94 1.01 -7.00
CA CYS A 70 9.07 0.87 -5.84
C CYS A 70 7.83 1.76 -5.96
N LEU A 71 7.99 3.02 -6.40
CA LEU A 71 6.87 3.93 -6.63
C LEU A 71 5.97 3.47 -7.79
N ARG A 72 6.56 2.88 -8.84
CA ARG A 72 5.82 2.30 -9.96
C ARG A 72 4.97 1.12 -9.52
N GLU A 73 5.53 0.15 -8.79
CA GLU A 73 4.74 -0.96 -8.24
C GLU A 73 3.65 -0.45 -7.27
N LEU A 74 3.98 0.49 -6.37
CA LEU A 74 2.98 1.07 -5.48
C LEU A 74 1.82 1.73 -6.25
N THR A 75 2.12 2.36 -7.39
CA THR A 75 1.11 2.94 -8.28
C THR A 75 0.24 1.86 -8.92
N GLU A 76 0.84 0.77 -9.42
CA GLU A 76 0.13 -0.37 -10.00
C GLU A 76 -0.80 -1.04 -8.97
N ILE A 77 -0.33 -1.24 -7.73
CA ILE A 77 -1.12 -1.77 -6.62
C ILE A 77 -2.30 -0.83 -6.31
N HIS A 78 -2.07 0.48 -6.21
CA HIS A 78 -3.14 1.46 -5.99
C HIS A 78 -4.19 1.42 -7.11
N GLN A 79 -3.77 1.31 -8.37
CA GLN A 79 -4.69 1.21 -9.51
C GLN A 79 -5.55 -0.05 -9.43
N ALA A 80 -4.93 -1.21 -9.15
CA ALA A 80 -5.66 -2.46 -8.95
C ALA A 80 -6.70 -2.34 -7.82
N VAL A 81 -6.34 -1.69 -6.71
CA VAL A 81 -7.28 -1.41 -5.62
C VAL A 81 -8.43 -0.53 -6.06
N TYR A 82 -8.17 0.59 -6.74
CA TYR A 82 -9.22 1.49 -7.20
C TYR A 82 -10.19 0.84 -8.19
N HIS A 83 -9.71 -0.12 -9.01
CA HIS A 83 -10.59 -0.91 -9.88
C HIS A 83 -11.54 -1.83 -9.10
N ALA A 84 -11.23 -2.19 -7.85
CA ALA A 84 -12.03 -3.08 -7.01
C ALA A 84 -12.95 -2.36 -5.99
N LEU A 85 -12.73 -1.06 -5.73
CA LEU A 85 -13.44 -0.31 -4.67
C LEU A 85 -14.84 0.19 -5.05
N GLY A 86 -15.21 0.17 -6.33
CA GLY A 86 -16.48 0.74 -6.79
C GLY A 86 -16.61 2.23 -6.43
N GLU A 87 -17.60 2.57 -5.61
CA GLU A 87 -17.85 3.96 -5.18
C GLU A 87 -17.03 4.37 -3.94
N GLU A 88 -16.39 3.44 -3.24
CA GLU A 88 -15.50 3.76 -2.13
C GLU A 88 -14.21 4.45 -2.61
N ARG A 89 -13.52 5.10 -1.68
CA ARG A 89 -12.29 5.86 -1.90
C ARG A 89 -11.27 5.51 -0.83
N LEU A 90 -9.99 5.70 -1.13
CA LEU A 90 -8.95 5.65 -0.11
C LEU A 90 -8.84 7.01 0.58
N TRP A 91 -8.88 7.03 1.91
CA TRP A 91 -8.64 8.23 2.70
C TRP A 91 -7.17 8.65 2.61
N VAL A 92 -6.94 9.94 2.36
CA VAL A 92 -5.61 10.48 2.03
C VAL A 92 -4.88 11.11 3.21
N GLY A 93 -5.55 11.28 4.36
CA GLY A 93 -4.96 11.83 5.58
C GLY A 93 -4.54 10.74 6.57
N SER A 94 -3.53 11.02 7.39
CA SER A 94 -3.15 10.13 8.50
C SER A 94 -4.16 10.15 9.65
N MET A 95 -4.77 11.32 9.92
CA MET A 95 -5.91 11.41 10.84
C MET A 95 -7.13 10.76 10.18
N PRO A 96 -7.99 10.04 10.93
CA PRO A 96 -9.04 9.23 10.36
C PRO A 96 -10.07 10.05 9.57
N CYS A 97 -10.77 9.37 8.66
CA CYS A 97 -11.99 9.90 8.04
C CYS A 97 -13.11 10.06 9.10
N GLY A 98 -14.30 10.48 8.69
CA GLY A 98 -15.45 10.52 9.60
C GLY A 98 -15.73 9.12 10.17
N LEU A 99 -15.51 8.96 11.48
CA LEU A 99 -15.81 7.76 12.26
C LEU A 99 -17.18 7.89 12.93
#